data_AF-A0A496WEI0-F1
#
_entry.id   AF-A0A496WEI0-F1
#
_cell.length_a   1.000
_cell.length_b   1.000
_cell.length_c   1.000
_cell.angle_alpha   90.00
_cell.angle_beta   90.00
_cell.angle_gamma   90.00
#
_symmetry.space_group_name_H-M   'P 1'
#
loop_
_entity.id
_entity.type
_entity.pdbx_description
1 polymer ?
#
loop_
_entity_poly.entity_id
_entity_poly.type
_entity_poly.pdbx_seq_one_letter_code
_entity_poly.pdbx_strand_id
1 'polypeptide(L)'
;FSGYFSKDAIIEAVHHADIAGAGYAYYMVLFGVFVTAFYSFRLFFLVFHGEERMDEHTREQLHETRPVVTIPLILLAIPSAIIGWITIETVLFGGYFGNAIFILDDHGAMAAVAETFHGPASFVAHGFTGLPLYLAAAGVFSAWYIYLKKPSIADAAEQKFSFLYKLLDQKYYFDRFNEIVFAGGSRAIGQVLWRLGDSLLIDGLVVNGSAKLVGWLSGVVRQVQTGYLNHYAFTMITGLILLLGWAVLG
;
A
#
# COMPACT_ATOMS: atom_id res chain seq x y z
N PHE A 1 0.57 -14.86 25.38
CA PHE A 1 0.91 -14.02 24.22
C PHE A 1 -0.09 -12.88 24.10
N SER A 2 0.37 -11.68 23.75
CA SER A 2 -0.46 -10.47 23.58
C SER A 2 -1.56 -10.64 22.53
N GLY A 3 -1.28 -11.39 21.45
CA GLY A 3 -2.25 -11.62 20.38
C GLY A 3 -3.52 -12.37 20.82
N TYR A 4 -3.45 -13.20 21.86
CA TYR A 4 -4.64 -13.85 22.42
C TYR A 4 -5.56 -12.81 23.08
N PHE A 5 -5.00 -11.98 23.96
CA PHE A 5 -5.74 -10.94 24.68
C PHE A 5 -6.38 -9.91 23.75
N SER A 6 -5.65 -9.44 22.73
CA SER A 6 -6.21 -8.44 21.80
C SER A 6 -7.27 -9.03 20.88
N LYS A 7 -7.07 -10.25 20.36
CA LYS A 7 -7.99 -10.87 19.40
C LYS A 7 -9.26 -11.36 20.05
N ASP A 8 -9.16 -12.07 21.17
CA ASP A 8 -10.32 -12.64 21.86
C ASP A 8 -11.17 -11.54 22.49
N ALA A 9 -10.57 -10.42 22.94
CA ALA A 9 -11.32 -9.27 23.43
C ALA A 9 -12.20 -8.65 22.34
N ILE A 10 -11.71 -8.58 21.09
CA ILE A 10 -12.51 -8.10 19.95
C ILE A 10 -13.63 -9.09 19.62
N ILE A 11 -13.35 -10.39 19.63
CA ILE A 11 -14.36 -11.43 19.38
C ILE A 11 -15.50 -11.33 20.41
N GLU A 12 -15.15 -11.17 21.69
CA GLU A 12 -16.11 -11.03 22.77
C GLU A 12 -16.90 -9.73 22.65
N ALA A 13 -16.24 -8.60 22.34
CA ALA A 13 -16.91 -7.32 22.13
C ALA A 13 -17.91 -7.36 20.97
N VAL A 14 -17.57 -8.02 19.85
CA VAL A 14 -18.48 -8.18 18.72
C VAL A 14 -19.62 -9.15 19.04
N HIS A 15 -19.39 -10.14 19.91
CA HIS A 15 -20.43 -11.06 20.37
C HIS A 15 -21.53 -10.34 21.15
N HIS A 16 -21.16 -9.38 22.01
CA HIS A 16 -22.08 -8.57 22.81
C HIS A 16 -22.60 -7.31 22.09
N ALA A 17 -22.23 -7.11 20.82
CA ALA A 17 -22.68 -5.94 20.06
C ALA A 17 -24.11 -6.14 19.55
N ASP A 18 -25.01 -5.25 19.95
CA ASP A 18 -26.41 -5.24 19.51
C ASP A 18 -26.66 -4.19 18.41
N ILE A 19 -25.90 -4.31 17.31
CA ILE A 19 -26.05 -3.45 16.13
C ILE A 19 -26.34 -4.28 14.88
N ALA A 20 -27.02 -3.65 13.92
CA ALA A 20 -27.28 -4.29 12.63
C ALA A 20 -25.96 -4.75 11.98
N GLY A 21 -25.86 -6.05 11.69
CA GLY A 21 -24.66 -6.66 11.11
C GLY A 21 -23.64 -7.19 12.12
N ALA A 22 -23.83 -7.01 13.43
CA ALA A 22 -22.92 -7.54 14.46
C ALA A 22 -22.75 -9.06 14.37
N GLY A 23 -23.84 -9.80 14.20
CA GLY A 23 -23.79 -11.26 14.03
C GLY A 23 -22.98 -11.70 12.81
N TYR A 24 -23.11 -10.98 11.68
CA TYR A 24 -22.28 -11.25 10.50
C TYR A 24 -20.80 -10.97 10.78
N ALA A 25 -20.50 -9.82 11.40
CA ALA A 25 -19.13 -9.46 11.78
C ALA A 25 -18.53 -10.51 12.74
N TYR A 26 -19.30 -10.99 13.72
CA TYR A 26 -18.88 -12.03 14.66
C TYR A 26 -18.42 -13.30 13.93
N TYR A 27 -19.25 -13.81 13.01
CA TYR A 27 -18.87 -15.00 12.23
C TYR A 27 -17.66 -14.77 11.32
N MET A 28 -17.52 -13.58 10.74
CA MET A 28 -16.35 -13.25 9.91
C MET A 28 -15.07 -13.18 10.73
N VAL A 29 -15.10 -12.59 11.93
CA VAL A 29 -13.93 -12.54 12.83
C VAL A 29 -13.58 -13.94 13.33
N LEU A 30 -14.58 -14.75 13.70
CA LEU A 30 -14.37 -16.16 14.08
C LEU A 30 -13.77 -16.99 12.94
N PHE A 31 -14.31 -16.86 11.72
CA PHE A 31 -13.75 -17.54 10.55
C PHE A 31 -12.31 -17.07 10.27
N GLY A 32 -12.03 -15.79 10.49
CA GLY A 32 -10.68 -15.24 10.48
C GLY A 32 -9.73 -15.95 11.45
N VAL A 33 -10.20 -16.43 12.61
CA VAL A 33 -9.37 -17.23 13.54
C VAL A 33 -8.85 -18.51 12.88
N PHE A 34 -9.73 -19.25 12.23
CA PHE A 34 -9.37 -20.46 11.50
C PHE A 34 -8.40 -20.15 10.36
N VAL A 35 -8.74 -19.16 9.51
CA VAL A 35 -7.93 -18.81 8.33
C VAL A 35 -6.54 -18.33 8.74
N THR A 36 -6.43 -17.50 9.79
CA THR A 36 -5.14 -17.03 10.32
C THR A 36 -4.26 -18.17 10.79
N ALA A 37 -4.81 -19.07 11.62
CA ALA A 37 -4.06 -20.24 12.08
C ALA A 37 -3.62 -21.12 10.89
N PHE A 38 -4.52 -21.34 9.93
CA PHE A 38 -4.23 -22.15 8.75
C PHE A 38 -3.07 -21.59 7.90
N TYR A 39 -3.09 -20.31 7.50
CA TYR A 39 -2.02 -19.78 6.64
C TYR A 39 -0.69 -19.61 7.39
N SER A 40 -0.71 -19.25 8.68
CA SER A 40 0.51 -19.11 9.47
C SER A 40 1.22 -20.46 9.65
N PHE A 41 0.46 -21.51 10.00
CA PHE A 41 1.04 -22.84 10.17
C PHE A 41 1.35 -23.53 8.84
N ARG A 42 0.60 -23.25 7.77
CA ARG A 42 1.00 -23.64 6.41
C ARG A 42 2.42 -23.16 6.11
N LEU A 43 2.71 -21.87 6.35
CA LEU A 43 4.04 -21.30 6.12
C LEU A 43 5.07 -21.99 7.02
N PHE A 44 4.81 -22.08 8.33
CA PHE A 44 5.71 -22.73 9.28
C PHE A 44 6.04 -24.18 8.90
N PHE A 45 5.03 -24.97 8.52
CA PHE A 45 5.24 -26.36 8.12
C PHE A 45 6.00 -26.46 6.80
N LEU A 46 5.64 -25.66 5.78
CA LEU A 46 6.35 -25.70 4.49
C LEU A 46 7.82 -25.28 4.59
N VAL A 47 8.15 -24.35 5.50
CA VAL A 47 9.53 -23.85 5.65
C VAL A 47 10.38 -24.75 6.55
N PHE A 48 9.83 -25.23 7.67
CA PHE A 48 10.64 -25.90 8.70
C PHE A 48 10.42 -27.41 8.83
N HIS A 49 9.28 -27.95 8.37
CA HIS A 49 8.90 -29.36 8.62
C HIS A 49 8.55 -30.14 7.34
N GLY A 50 8.46 -29.46 6.19
CA GLY A 50 8.17 -30.06 4.89
C GLY A 50 9.40 -30.69 4.26
N GLU A 51 9.20 -31.31 3.09
CA GLU A 51 10.32 -31.85 2.31
C GLU A 51 11.26 -30.72 1.86
N GLU A 52 12.56 -30.97 1.98
CA GLU A 52 13.61 -30.04 1.60
C GLU A 52 13.56 -29.78 0.08
N ARG A 53 13.37 -28.52 -0.32
CA ARG A 53 13.30 -28.08 -1.73
C ARG A 53 14.54 -27.31 -2.19
N MET A 54 15.62 -27.34 -1.39
CA MET A 54 16.87 -26.63 -1.69
C MET A 54 17.92 -27.59 -2.26
N ASP A 55 18.84 -27.04 -3.05
CA ASP A 55 19.99 -27.76 -3.59
C ASP A 55 21.13 -27.84 -2.55
N GLU A 56 22.04 -28.79 -2.74
CA GLU A 56 23.12 -29.07 -1.79
C GLU A 56 24.00 -27.84 -1.51
N HIS A 57 24.23 -27.00 -2.52
CA HIS A 57 25.05 -25.79 -2.36
C HIS A 57 24.39 -24.75 -1.44
N THR A 58 23.07 -24.57 -1.52
CA THR A 58 22.33 -23.67 -0.63
C THR A 58 22.31 -24.20 0.80
N ARG A 59 22.22 -25.53 0.97
CA ARG A 59 22.23 -26.18 2.28
C ARG A 59 23.56 -25.98 3.02
N GLU A 60 24.69 -26.06 2.33
CA GLU A 60 26.02 -25.85 2.92
C GLU A 60 26.21 -24.42 3.47
N GLN A 61 25.50 -23.44 2.90
CA GLN A 61 25.55 -22.03 3.31
C GLN A 61 24.54 -21.69 4.42
N LEU A 62 23.73 -22.65 4.87
CA LEU A 62 22.73 -22.43 5.90
C LEU A 62 23.42 -22.27 7.25
N HIS A 63 23.44 -21.04 7.76
CA HIS A 63 24.03 -20.72 9.06
C HIS A 63 23.05 -19.92 9.90
N GLU A 64 23.16 -20.09 11.21
CA GLU A 64 22.41 -19.28 12.16
C GLU A 64 22.71 -17.80 11.99
N THR A 65 21.70 -16.98 12.24
CA THR A 65 21.83 -15.55 11.99
C THR A 65 22.75 -14.93 13.04
N ARG A 66 23.50 -13.89 12.65
CA ARG A 66 24.39 -13.17 13.57
C ARG A 66 23.60 -12.63 14.79
N PRO A 67 24.21 -12.54 15.99
CA PRO A 67 23.53 -12.06 17.20
C PRO A 67 22.85 -10.70 17.06
N VAL A 68 23.33 -9.84 16.15
CA VAL A 68 22.73 -8.53 15.81
C VAL A 68 21.28 -8.66 15.32
N VAL A 69 20.87 -9.81 14.78
CA VAL A 69 19.48 -10.08 14.37
C VAL A 69 18.75 -10.87 15.45
N THR A 70 19.38 -11.92 16.00
CA THR A 70 18.74 -12.83 16.96
C THR A 70 18.39 -12.14 18.28
N ILE A 71 19.27 -11.25 18.79
CA ILE A 71 19.04 -10.54 20.05
C ILE A 71 17.80 -9.62 19.96
N PRO A 72 17.64 -8.74 18.96
CA PRO A 72 16.40 -7.97 18.79
C PRO A 72 15.15 -8.84 18.68
N LEU A 73 15.19 -9.96 17.95
CA LEU A 73 14.04 -10.87 17.81
C LEU A 73 13.62 -11.46 19.16
N ILE A 74 14.58 -11.91 19.97
CA ILE A 74 14.31 -12.41 21.33
C ILE A 74 13.76 -11.28 22.21
N LEU A 75 14.36 -10.09 22.14
CA LEU A 75 13.93 -8.94 22.93
C LEU A 75 12.52 -8.48 22.56
N LEU A 76 12.06 -8.68 21.33
CA LEU A 76 10.67 -8.45 20.91
C LEU A 76 9.72 -9.59 21.31
N ALA A 77 10.20 -10.84 21.38
CA ALA A 77 9.40 -12.00 21.77
C ALA A 77 8.98 -11.96 23.25
N ILE A 78 9.87 -11.51 24.15
CA ILE A 78 9.62 -11.40 25.59
C ILE A 78 8.40 -10.50 25.90
N PRO A 79 8.35 -9.22 25.47
CA PRO A 79 7.19 -8.37 25.71
C PRO A 79 5.96 -8.91 24.97
N SER A 80 6.11 -9.49 23.78
CA SER A 80 4.99 -10.13 23.07
C SER A 80 4.36 -11.29 23.86
N ALA A 81 5.13 -11.99 24.71
CA ALA A 81 4.61 -13.03 25.58
C ALA A 81 3.86 -12.47 26.80
N ILE A 82 4.40 -11.40 27.41
CA ILE A 82 4.02 -10.93 28.76
C ILE A 82 3.07 -9.72 28.73
N ILE A 83 3.27 -8.74 27.82
CA ILE A 83 2.63 -7.42 27.92
C ILE A 83 1.11 -7.50 27.93
N GLY A 84 0.52 -8.41 27.14
CA GLY A 84 -0.93 -8.57 27.09
C GLY A 84 -1.54 -8.96 28.44
N TRP A 85 -0.83 -9.74 29.26
CA TRP A 85 -1.30 -10.08 30.60
C TRP A 85 -1.33 -8.86 31.53
N ILE A 86 -0.33 -7.97 31.40
CA ILE A 86 -0.17 -6.79 32.25
C ILE A 86 -1.12 -5.66 31.81
N THR A 87 -1.29 -5.47 30.51
CA THR A 87 -1.96 -4.27 29.97
C THR A 87 -3.40 -4.49 29.54
N ILE A 88 -3.92 -5.72 29.54
CA ILE A 88 -5.29 -5.97 29.04
C ILE A 88 -6.33 -5.10 29.76
N GLU A 89 -6.28 -5.03 31.09
CA GLU A 89 -7.26 -4.28 31.88
C GLU A 89 -7.15 -2.77 31.63
N THR A 90 -5.93 -2.24 31.61
CA THR A 90 -5.70 -0.81 31.37
C THR A 90 -6.06 -0.39 29.95
N VAL A 91 -5.81 -1.25 28.96
CA VAL A 91 -6.11 -0.99 27.55
C VAL A 91 -7.60 -1.09 27.26
N LEU A 92 -8.31 -2.07 27.82
CA LEU A 92 -9.74 -2.27 27.56
C LEU A 92 -10.63 -1.34 28.39
N PHE A 93 -10.28 -1.11 29.66
CA PHE A 93 -11.17 -0.42 30.62
C PHE A 93 -10.53 0.81 31.30
N GLY A 94 -9.20 0.93 31.27
CA GLY A 94 -8.46 2.00 31.95
C GLY A 94 -8.35 3.33 31.19
N GLY A 95 -9.13 3.54 30.13
CA GLY A 95 -9.12 4.80 29.37
C GLY A 95 -7.86 5.04 28.53
N TYR A 96 -7.08 3.99 28.23
CA TYR A 96 -5.83 4.07 27.46
C TYR A 96 -5.97 4.81 26.12
N PHE A 97 -7.08 4.59 25.42
CA PHE A 97 -7.35 5.24 24.13
C PHE A 97 -7.98 6.63 24.26
N GLY A 98 -8.35 7.07 25.46
CA GLY A 98 -9.05 8.34 25.69
C GLY A 98 -10.22 8.54 24.73
N ASN A 99 -10.23 9.67 24.01
CA ASN A 99 -11.25 10.01 23.01
C ASN A 99 -10.93 9.50 21.59
N ALA A 100 -9.86 8.71 21.40
CA ALA A 100 -9.50 8.19 20.07
C ALA A 100 -10.49 7.13 19.59
N ILE A 101 -11.12 6.40 20.52
CA ILE A 101 -12.20 5.45 20.24
C ILE A 101 -13.45 6.00 20.91
N PHE A 102 -14.35 6.55 20.11
CA PHE A 102 -15.63 7.06 20.58
C PHE A 102 -16.72 6.00 20.39
N ILE A 103 -17.38 5.62 21.48
CA ILE A 103 -18.49 4.67 21.50
C ILE A 103 -19.71 5.44 22.02
N LEU A 104 -20.82 5.39 21.28
CA LEU A 104 -22.07 6.01 21.76
C LEU A 104 -22.58 5.27 22.99
N ASP A 105 -23.22 6.00 23.91
CA ASP A 105 -23.77 5.45 25.16
C ASP A 105 -24.81 4.33 24.90
N ASP A 106 -25.49 4.37 23.74
CA ASP A 106 -26.45 3.36 23.30
C ASP A 106 -25.79 2.01 22.88
N HIS A 107 -24.45 1.94 22.83
CA HIS A 107 -23.70 0.75 22.43
C HIS A 107 -22.93 0.13 23.60
N GLY A 108 -23.64 -0.62 24.44
CA GLY A 108 -23.12 -1.23 25.69
C GLY A 108 -22.23 -2.46 25.53
N ALA A 109 -21.72 -2.79 24.34
CA ALA A 109 -20.96 -4.02 24.10
C ALA A 109 -19.74 -4.16 25.02
N MET A 110 -18.98 -3.07 25.19
CA MET A 110 -17.81 -3.06 26.09
C MET A 110 -18.20 -3.10 27.57
N ALA A 111 -19.39 -2.61 27.95
CA ALA A 111 -19.89 -2.73 29.31
C ALA A 111 -20.23 -4.20 29.63
N ALA A 112 -20.84 -4.93 28.70
CA ALA A 112 -21.09 -6.38 28.85
C ALA A 112 -19.78 -7.21 28.95
N VAL A 113 -18.75 -6.83 28.17
CA VAL A 113 -17.41 -7.44 28.30
C VAL A 113 -16.78 -7.11 29.66
N ALA A 114 -16.99 -5.91 30.20
CA ALA A 114 -16.47 -5.52 31.52
C ALA A 114 -17.12 -6.33 32.66
N GLU A 115 -18.41 -6.64 32.57
CA GLU A 115 -19.13 -7.43 33.57
C GLU A 115 -18.61 -8.87 33.67
N THR A 116 -18.20 -9.45 32.54
CA THR A 116 -17.67 -10.82 32.47
C THR A 116 -16.15 -10.91 32.69
N PHE A 117 -15.46 -9.76 32.72
CA PHE A 117 -14.02 -9.70 32.93
C PHE A 117 -13.67 -9.70 34.42
N HIS A 118 -13.16 -10.82 34.93
CA HIS A 118 -12.69 -10.96 36.32
C HIS A 118 -11.17 -11.08 36.42
N GLY A 119 -10.47 -10.36 35.55
CA GLY A 119 -9.00 -10.30 35.48
C GLY A 119 -8.38 -11.25 34.45
N PRO A 120 -7.08 -11.07 34.14
CA PRO A 120 -6.41 -11.76 33.02
C PRO A 120 -6.44 -13.30 33.10
N ALA A 121 -6.36 -13.85 34.32
CA ALA A 121 -6.41 -15.29 34.55
C ALA A 121 -7.77 -15.90 34.20
N SER A 122 -8.85 -15.24 34.60
CA SER A 122 -10.23 -15.66 34.29
C SER A 122 -10.50 -15.59 32.79
N PHE A 123 -10.00 -14.53 32.13
CA PHE A 123 -10.12 -14.34 30.69
C PHE A 123 -9.45 -15.48 29.92
N VAL A 124 -8.20 -15.82 30.28
CA VAL A 124 -7.48 -16.97 29.72
C VAL A 124 -8.23 -18.28 29.96
N ALA A 125 -8.73 -18.52 31.17
CA ALA A 125 -9.49 -19.71 31.50
C ALA A 125 -10.76 -19.85 30.63
N HIS A 126 -11.47 -18.75 30.41
CA HIS A 126 -12.64 -18.70 29.54
C HIS A 126 -12.27 -19.03 28.08
N GLY A 127 -11.14 -18.51 27.59
CA GLY A 127 -10.65 -18.78 26.23
C GLY A 127 -10.34 -20.25 25.95
N PHE A 128 -9.98 -21.04 26.96
CA PHE A 128 -9.79 -22.50 26.79
C PHE A 128 -11.08 -23.23 26.42
N THR A 129 -12.23 -22.69 26.83
CA THR A 129 -13.55 -23.21 26.44
C THR A 129 -14.14 -22.49 25.23
N GLY A 130 -13.51 -21.40 24.80
CA GLY A 130 -13.99 -20.58 23.71
C GLY A 130 -13.87 -21.26 22.34
N LEU A 131 -14.86 -21.01 21.49
CA LEU A 131 -14.85 -21.43 20.08
C LEU A 131 -13.58 -20.98 19.30
N PRO A 132 -12.98 -19.79 19.55
CA PRO A 132 -11.75 -19.38 18.87
C PRO A 132 -10.59 -20.37 19.01
N LEU A 133 -10.39 -20.96 20.19
CA LEU A 133 -9.28 -21.90 20.42
C LEU A 133 -9.45 -23.15 19.55
N TYR A 134 -10.66 -23.72 19.51
CA TYR A 134 -10.95 -24.90 18.69
C TYR A 134 -10.84 -24.61 17.20
N LEU A 135 -11.28 -23.42 16.75
CA LEU A 135 -11.11 -22.99 15.36
C LEU A 135 -9.65 -22.80 14.99
N ALA A 136 -8.84 -22.21 15.87
CA ALA A 136 -7.41 -22.09 15.67
C ALA A 136 -6.74 -23.48 15.58
N ALA A 137 -7.04 -24.37 16.54
CA ALA A 137 -6.54 -25.75 16.53
C ALA A 137 -6.95 -26.51 15.27
N ALA A 138 -8.19 -26.36 14.81
CA ALA A 138 -8.67 -26.93 13.56
C ALA A 138 -7.91 -26.37 12.35
N GLY A 139 -7.58 -25.08 12.34
CA GLY A 139 -6.75 -24.45 11.30
C GLY A 139 -5.34 -25.04 11.27
N VAL A 140 -4.69 -25.17 12.43
CA VAL A 140 -3.37 -25.80 12.56
C VAL A 140 -3.40 -27.25 12.08
N PHE A 141 -4.37 -28.03 12.56
CA PHE A 141 -4.52 -29.44 12.20
C PHE A 141 -4.78 -29.61 10.70
N SER A 142 -5.64 -28.77 10.12
CA SER A 142 -5.93 -28.79 8.69
C SER A 142 -4.69 -28.46 7.87
N ALA A 143 -3.90 -27.46 8.28
CA ALA A 143 -2.65 -27.10 7.62
C ALA A 143 -1.63 -28.23 7.69
N TRP A 144 -1.47 -28.85 8.86
CA TRP A 144 -0.60 -30.01 9.05
C TRP A 144 -1.02 -31.17 8.13
N TYR A 145 -2.30 -31.51 8.11
CA TYR A 145 -2.80 -32.63 7.33
C TYR A 145 -2.65 -32.39 5.82
N ILE A 146 -3.03 -31.21 5.34
CA ILE A 146 -2.95 -30.87 3.91
C ILE A 146 -1.50 -30.76 3.46
N TYR A 147 -0.62 -30.05 4.18
CA TYR A 147 0.72 -29.72 3.67
C TYR A 147 1.81 -30.70 4.07
N LEU A 148 1.67 -31.47 5.16
CA LEU A 148 2.66 -32.48 5.56
C LEU A 148 2.22 -33.92 5.32
N LYS A 149 0.92 -34.23 5.38
CA LYS A 149 0.43 -35.61 5.22
C LYS A 149 -0.11 -35.90 3.82
N LYS A 150 -0.86 -34.98 3.22
CA LYS A 150 -1.48 -35.23 1.90
C LYS A 150 -1.52 -33.96 1.01
N PRO A 151 -0.37 -33.55 0.45
CA PRO A 151 -0.26 -32.36 -0.41
C PRO A 151 -1.20 -32.35 -1.62
N SER A 152 -1.56 -33.53 -2.14
CA SER A 152 -2.48 -33.67 -3.27
C SER A 152 -3.88 -33.08 -3.03
N ILE A 153 -4.28 -32.85 -1.78
CA ILE A 153 -5.51 -32.12 -1.47
C ILE A 153 -5.42 -30.67 -1.94
N ALA A 154 -4.27 -30.02 -1.75
CA ALA A 154 -4.06 -28.64 -2.18
C ALA A 154 -4.11 -28.54 -3.71
N ASP A 155 -3.42 -29.45 -4.41
CA ASP A 155 -3.40 -29.50 -5.88
C ASP A 155 -4.80 -29.75 -6.45
N ALA A 156 -5.57 -30.66 -5.85
CA ALA A 156 -6.94 -30.94 -6.25
C ALA A 156 -7.87 -29.73 -6.00
N ALA A 157 -7.68 -29.02 -4.89
CA ALA A 157 -8.45 -27.82 -4.57
C ALA A 157 -8.16 -26.69 -5.56
N GLU A 158 -6.89 -26.48 -5.93
CA GLU A 158 -6.50 -25.52 -6.97
C GLU A 158 -7.17 -25.82 -8.31
N GLN A 159 -7.15 -27.09 -8.75
CA GLN A 159 -7.76 -27.48 -10.02
C GLN A 159 -9.28 -27.31 -10.01
N LYS A 160 -9.95 -27.76 -8.94
CA LYS A 160 -11.41 -27.71 -8.82
C LYS A 160 -11.93 -26.28 -8.65
N PHE A 161 -11.24 -25.45 -7.87
CA PHE A 161 -11.62 -24.07 -7.57
C PHE A 161 -10.74 -23.05 -8.29
N SER A 162 -10.26 -23.38 -9.49
CA SER A 162 -9.26 -22.59 -10.22
C SER A 162 -9.65 -21.11 -10.42
N PHE A 163 -10.93 -20.80 -10.59
CA PHE A 163 -11.41 -19.42 -10.64
C PHE A 163 -11.20 -18.68 -9.32
N LEU A 164 -11.64 -19.26 -8.21
CA LEU A 164 -11.50 -18.65 -6.88
C LEU A 164 -10.03 -18.59 -6.46
N TYR A 165 -9.26 -19.65 -6.75
CA TYR A 165 -7.83 -19.68 -6.50
C TYR A 165 -7.13 -18.53 -7.23
N LYS A 166 -7.37 -18.36 -8.54
CA LYS A 166 -6.80 -17.25 -9.32
C LYS A 166 -7.22 -15.88 -8.80
N LEU A 167 -8.48 -15.73 -8.38
CA LEU A 167 -8.96 -14.48 -7.80
C LEU A 167 -8.19 -14.12 -6.52
N LEU A 168 -8.00 -15.08 -5.62
CA LEU A 168 -7.29 -14.88 -4.35
C LEU A 168 -5.77 -14.71 -4.56
N ASP A 169 -5.17 -15.51 -5.44
CA ASP A 169 -3.74 -15.43 -5.80
C ASP A 169 -3.38 -14.09 -6.45
N GLN A 170 -4.27 -13.57 -7.30
CA GLN A 170 -4.14 -12.24 -7.89
C GLN A 170 -4.59 -11.10 -6.95
N LYS A 171 -4.74 -11.37 -5.64
CA LYS A 171 -5.15 -10.39 -4.61
C LYS A 171 -6.41 -9.61 -5.00
N TYR A 172 -7.42 -10.31 -5.52
CA TYR A 172 -8.66 -9.74 -6.03
C TYR A 172 -8.49 -8.78 -7.22
N TYR A 173 -7.35 -8.82 -7.91
CA TYR A 173 -6.96 -7.91 -9.00
C TYR A 173 -6.85 -6.44 -8.59
N PHE A 174 -6.84 -6.10 -7.30
CA PHE A 174 -6.71 -4.71 -6.85
C PHE A 174 -5.37 -4.09 -7.27
N ASP A 175 -4.27 -4.84 -7.19
CA ASP A 175 -2.95 -4.36 -7.63
C ASP A 175 -2.97 -4.01 -9.12
N ARG A 176 -3.52 -4.89 -9.95
CA ARG A 176 -3.65 -4.69 -11.41
C ARG A 176 -4.56 -3.51 -11.73
N PHE A 177 -5.69 -3.38 -11.02
CA PHE A 177 -6.56 -2.22 -11.16
C PHE A 177 -5.80 -0.92 -10.84
N ASN A 178 -5.07 -0.89 -9.73
CA ASN A 178 -4.30 0.29 -9.34
C ASN A 178 -3.21 0.65 -10.35
N GLU A 179 -2.50 -0.34 -10.86
CA GLU A 179 -1.46 -0.14 -11.87
C GLU A 179 -2.02 0.38 -13.19
N ILE A 180 -3.14 -0.16 -13.67
CA ILE A 180 -3.74 0.25 -14.94
C ILE A 180 -4.41 1.63 -14.80
N VAL A 181 -5.26 1.80 -13.78
CA VAL A 181 -6.12 2.98 -13.64
C VAL A 181 -5.36 4.16 -13.08
N PHE A 182 -4.73 4.00 -11.91
CA PHE A 182 -4.06 5.13 -11.26
C PHE A 182 -2.67 5.37 -11.85
N ALA A 183 -1.79 4.37 -11.87
CA ALA A 183 -0.43 4.57 -12.37
C ALA A 183 -0.41 4.79 -13.89
N GLY A 184 -1.11 3.95 -14.65
CA GLY A 184 -1.25 4.07 -16.09
C GLY A 184 -1.98 5.35 -16.50
N GLY A 185 -3.11 5.67 -15.87
CA GLY A 185 -3.84 6.91 -16.11
C GLY A 185 -2.99 8.15 -15.82
N SER A 186 -2.27 8.19 -14.69
CA SER A 186 -1.40 9.32 -14.34
C SER A 186 -0.26 9.48 -15.35
N ARG A 187 0.37 8.38 -15.79
CA ARG A 187 1.42 8.43 -16.83
C ARG A 187 0.86 8.91 -18.17
N ALA A 188 -0.32 8.47 -18.57
CA ALA A 188 -0.95 8.88 -19.82
C ALA A 188 -1.27 10.38 -19.81
N ILE A 189 -1.87 10.88 -18.71
CA ILE A 189 -2.13 12.31 -18.53
C ILE A 189 -0.82 13.10 -18.57
N GLY A 190 0.21 12.64 -17.85
CA GLY A 190 1.53 13.27 -17.87
C GLY A 190 2.15 13.34 -19.27
N GLN A 191 2.04 12.26 -20.06
CA GLN A 191 2.52 12.24 -21.44
C GLN A 191 1.74 13.20 -22.36
N VAL A 192 0.43 13.31 -22.17
CA VAL A 192 -0.40 14.27 -22.92
C VAL A 192 -0.01 15.70 -22.58
N LEU A 193 0.13 16.02 -21.29
CA LEU A 193 0.56 17.34 -20.84
C LEU A 193 1.96 17.71 -21.35
N TRP A 194 2.91 16.76 -21.33
CA TRP A 194 4.26 16.99 -21.87
C TRP A 194 4.26 17.24 -23.38
N ARG A 195 3.52 16.42 -24.15
CA ARG A 195 3.46 16.58 -25.62
C ARG A 195 2.75 17.87 -26.03
N LEU A 196 1.60 18.16 -25.42
CA LEU A 196 0.79 19.33 -25.78
C LEU A 196 1.34 20.64 -25.19
N GLY A 197 1.78 20.61 -23.93
CA GLY A 197 2.33 21.77 -23.23
C GLY A 197 3.76 22.06 -23.67
N ASP A 198 4.72 21.22 -23.31
CA ASP A 198 6.12 21.52 -23.55
C ASP A 198 6.48 21.46 -25.04
N SER A 199 6.28 20.33 -25.71
CA SER A 199 6.85 20.18 -27.06
C SER A 199 6.12 21.02 -28.12
N LEU A 200 4.80 21.22 -27.98
CA LEU A 200 4.00 21.87 -29.02
C LEU A 200 3.85 23.38 -28.76
N LEU A 201 3.48 23.77 -27.53
CA LEU A 201 3.33 25.18 -27.19
C LEU A 201 4.66 25.87 -26.91
N ILE A 202 5.54 25.29 -26.08
CA ILE A 202 6.79 25.96 -25.71
C ILE A 202 7.82 25.83 -26.83
N ASP A 203 8.21 24.61 -27.18
CA ASP A 203 9.28 24.41 -28.17
C ASP A 203 8.81 24.79 -29.59
N GLY A 204 7.57 24.45 -29.95
CA GLY A 204 7.00 24.74 -31.26
C GLY A 204 6.71 26.23 -31.47
N LEU A 205 5.81 26.79 -30.67
CA LEU A 205 5.28 28.14 -30.85
C LEU A 205 6.22 29.22 -30.31
N VAL A 206 6.74 29.06 -29.10
CA VAL A 206 7.56 30.11 -28.46
C VAL A 206 8.99 30.08 -28.98
N VAL A 207 9.68 28.94 -28.94
CA VAL A 207 11.10 28.87 -29.29
C VAL A 207 11.29 28.86 -30.82
N ASN A 208 10.77 27.84 -31.50
CA ASN A 208 10.97 27.72 -32.95
C ASN A 208 10.18 28.78 -33.74
N GLY A 209 9.01 29.20 -33.26
CA GLY A 209 8.23 30.27 -33.87
C GLY A 209 8.96 31.60 -33.84
N SER A 210 9.52 31.99 -32.68
CA SER A 210 10.32 33.23 -32.58
C SER A 210 11.58 33.16 -33.45
N ALA A 211 12.29 32.04 -33.45
CA ALA A 211 13.48 31.86 -34.30
C ALA A 211 13.16 31.98 -35.80
N LYS A 212 12.05 31.38 -36.27
CA LYS A 212 11.59 31.51 -37.66
C LYS A 212 11.20 32.95 -38.01
N LEU A 213 10.58 33.67 -37.08
CA LEU A 213 10.13 35.05 -37.30
C LEU A 213 11.35 35.99 -37.42
N VAL A 214 12.35 35.82 -36.56
CA VAL A 214 13.64 36.54 -36.65
C VAL A 214 14.36 36.18 -37.96
N GLY A 215 14.40 34.90 -38.33
CA GLY A 215 15.01 34.46 -39.60
C GLY A 215 14.31 35.07 -40.83
N TRP A 216 12.98 35.12 -40.83
CA TRP A 216 12.19 35.75 -41.88
C TRP A 216 12.45 37.25 -41.98
N LEU A 217 12.39 37.97 -40.84
CA LEU A 217 12.71 39.40 -40.79
C LEU A 217 14.13 39.67 -41.31
N SER A 218 15.11 38.87 -40.88
CA SER A 218 16.50 38.98 -41.35
C SER A 218 16.62 38.76 -42.86
N GLY A 219 15.85 37.82 -43.42
CA GLY A 219 15.78 37.57 -44.85
C GLY A 219 15.22 38.75 -45.64
N VAL A 220 14.17 39.39 -45.14
CA VAL A 220 13.57 40.60 -45.74
C VAL A 220 14.55 41.77 -45.66
N VAL A 221 15.14 42.03 -44.49
CA VAL A 221 16.11 43.11 -44.29
C VAL A 221 17.34 42.92 -45.18
N ARG A 222 17.78 41.67 -45.41
CA ARG A 222 18.90 41.39 -46.31
C ARG A 222 18.65 41.85 -47.75
N GLN A 223 17.40 41.85 -48.22
CA GLN A 223 17.07 42.33 -49.58
C GLN A 223 17.18 43.85 -49.72
N VAL A 224 17.16 44.61 -48.62
CA VAL A 224 17.40 46.06 -48.62
C VAL A 224 18.84 46.39 -49.00
N GLN A 225 19.80 45.46 -48.76
CA GLN A 225 21.17 45.59 -49.22
C GLN A 225 21.30 45.15 -50.68
N THR A 226 21.03 46.07 -51.61
CA THR A 226 21.02 45.79 -53.05
C THR A 226 22.40 45.81 -53.72
N GLY A 227 23.45 46.26 -53.01
CA GLY A 227 24.82 46.34 -53.53
C GLY A 227 25.08 47.50 -54.51
N TYR A 228 24.03 48.25 -54.90
CA TYR A 228 24.17 49.42 -55.78
C TYR A 228 24.48 50.69 -54.98
N LEU A 229 25.58 51.35 -55.31
CA LEU A 229 26.02 52.62 -54.69
C LEU A 229 24.92 53.70 -54.66
N ASN A 230 24.10 53.80 -55.71
CA ASN A 230 23.02 54.78 -55.82
C ASN A 230 21.93 54.59 -54.74
N HIS A 231 21.62 53.35 -54.37
CA HIS A 231 20.64 53.07 -53.31
C HIS A 231 21.15 53.52 -51.94
N TYR A 232 22.44 53.31 -51.66
CA TYR A 232 23.06 53.76 -50.42
C TYR A 232 23.12 55.29 -50.33
N ALA A 233 23.53 55.97 -51.40
CA ALA A 233 23.54 57.43 -51.47
C ALA A 233 22.16 58.04 -51.19
N PHE A 234 21.11 57.50 -51.82
CA PHE A 234 19.74 57.93 -51.58
C PHE A 234 19.34 57.74 -50.11
N THR A 235 19.60 56.56 -49.54
CA THR A 235 19.27 56.25 -48.14
C THR A 235 19.98 57.17 -47.16
N MET A 236 21.26 57.48 -47.39
CA MET A 236 22.04 58.40 -46.56
C MET A 236 21.48 59.82 -46.58
N ILE A 237 21.15 60.36 -47.76
CA ILE A 237 20.59 61.70 -47.91
C ILE A 237 19.23 61.79 -47.19
N THR A 238 18.35 60.82 -47.41
CA THR A 238 17.05 60.76 -46.73
C THR A 238 17.22 60.66 -45.21
N GLY A 239 18.15 59.82 -44.74
CA GLY A 239 18.47 59.68 -43.32
C GLY A 239 18.97 60.99 -42.70
N LEU A 240 19.83 61.74 -43.41
CA LEU A 240 20.34 63.04 -42.96
C LEU A 240 19.22 64.08 -42.86
N ILE A 241 18.34 64.16 -43.86
CA ILE A 241 17.20 65.08 -43.87
C ILE A 241 16.24 64.76 -42.71
N LEU A 242 15.96 63.47 -42.47
CA LEU A 242 15.09 63.05 -41.36
C LEU A 242 15.70 63.36 -40.00
N LEU A 243 17.01 63.10 -39.81
CA LEU A 243 17.71 63.42 -38.56
C LEU A 243 17.74 64.92 -38.28
N LEU A 244 18.08 65.72 -39.29
CA LEU A 244 18.10 67.18 -39.18
C LEU A 244 16.68 67.73 -38.97
N GLY A 245 15.70 67.22 -39.71
CA GLY A 245 14.29 67.59 -39.54
C GLY A 245 13.77 67.26 -38.15
N TRP A 246 14.08 66.07 -37.63
CA TRP A 246 13.75 65.69 -36.26
C TRP A 246 14.44 66.58 -35.22
N ALA A 247 15.73 66.87 -35.39
CA ALA A 247 16.49 67.71 -34.46
C ALA A 247 16.10 69.20 -34.47
N VAL A 248 15.43 69.67 -35.54
CA VAL A 248 14.97 71.05 -35.69
C VAL A 248 13.50 71.21 -35.31
N LEU A 249 12.68 70.16 -35.50
CA LEU A 249 11.24 70.17 -35.22
C LEU A 249 10.85 69.51 -33.89
N GLY A 250 11.75 68.73 -33.28
CA GLY A 250 11.68 68.26 -31.90
C GLY A 250 12.53 69.14 -30.99
#